data_AF-A0A538BZN9-F1
#
_entry.id   AF-A0A538BZN9-F1
#
_cell.length_a   1.000
_cell.length_b   1.000
_cell.length_c   1.000
_cell.angle_alpha   90.00
_cell.angle_beta   90.00
_cell.angle_gamma   90.00
#
_symmetry.space_group_name_H-M   'P 1'
#
loop_
_entity.id
_entity.type
_entity.pdbx_description
1 polymer ?
#
loop_
_entity_poly.entity_id
_entity_poly.type
_entity_poly.pdbx_seq_one_letter_code
_entity_poly.pdbx_strand_id
1 'polypeptide(L)'
;MKLLAIAAGLLALAGCGSSGMSDKEYRQKADAICASIRSQRDRLPAASNLEELKSVARSTIAINTDALRRFKALDPPSDLKAPHSVIVTRLGETLKLQEQALTTNPKSTAMQQINVKAGQARAALLAAAQQAKLQACEQL
;
A
#
# COMPACT_ATOMS: atom_id res chain seq x y z
N MET A 1 3.09 67.25 -15.99
CA MET A 1 3.29 66.01 -16.78
C MET A 1 3.80 64.96 -15.79
N LYS A 2 2.99 64.01 -15.27
CA LYS A 2 2.65 62.68 -15.86
C LYS A 2 3.93 62.04 -16.45
N LEU A 3 4.46 60.88 -16.04
CA LEU A 3 3.88 59.56 -15.73
C LEU A 3 4.77 58.85 -14.66
N LEU A 4 4.23 58.20 -13.59
CA LEU A 4 3.66 56.84 -13.52
C LEU A 4 4.63 55.70 -13.93
N ALA A 5 5.09 54.90 -12.96
CA ALA A 5 5.16 53.43 -13.05
C ALA A 5 5.62 52.79 -11.71
N ILE A 6 4.67 52.58 -10.80
CA ILE A 6 4.75 51.56 -9.73
C ILE A 6 3.94 50.36 -10.22
N ALA A 7 4.56 49.19 -10.33
CA ALA A 7 3.94 47.84 -10.23
C ALA A 7 5.06 46.80 -10.50
N ALA A 8 5.69 46.20 -9.48
CA ALA A 8 5.17 45.04 -8.75
C ALA A 8 4.72 43.91 -9.68
N GLY A 9 5.66 43.32 -10.42
CA GLY A 9 5.48 42.04 -11.12
C GLY A 9 5.48 40.90 -10.11
N LEU A 10 4.31 40.62 -9.53
CA LEU A 10 4.03 39.42 -8.75
C LEU A 10 4.26 38.17 -9.60
N LEU A 11 5.16 37.31 -9.11
CA LEU A 11 5.35 35.94 -9.54
C LEU A 11 4.02 35.16 -9.44
N ALA A 12 3.31 35.03 -10.56
CA ALA A 12 2.21 34.09 -10.69
C ALA A 12 2.74 32.73 -11.15
N LEU A 13 3.50 32.04 -10.29
CA LEU A 13 3.66 30.58 -10.36
C LEU A 13 2.53 29.95 -9.54
N ALA A 14 1.29 30.17 -9.95
CA ALA A 14 0.13 29.56 -9.32
C ALA A 14 -0.45 28.49 -10.26
N GLY A 15 -0.12 27.24 -9.95
CA GLY A 15 -0.98 26.09 -10.17
C GLY A 15 -1.17 25.61 -11.61
N CYS A 16 -0.20 24.87 -12.15
CA CYS A 16 -0.57 23.78 -13.04
C CYS A 16 -0.98 22.61 -12.15
N GLY A 17 -2.29 22.49 -11.94
CA GLY A 17 -2.92 21.61 -10.96
C GLY A 17 -2.50 20.15 -11.11
N SER A 18 -1.93 19.61 -10.04
CA SER A 18 -1.97 18.16 -9.80
C SER A 18 -3.43 17.78 -9.58
N SER A 19 -4.06 17.15 -10.57
CA SER A 19 -5.44 16.65 -10.52
C SER A 19 -5.70 15.55 -9.48
N GLY A 20 -4.70 15.23 -8.64
CA GLY A 20 -4.76 14.18 -7.64
C GLY A 20 -5.06 14.67 -6.22
N MET A 21 -5.10 13.72 -5.29
CA MET A 21 -5.37 13.99 -3.88
C MET A 21 -4.30 14.91 -3.28
N SER A 22 -4.69 15.65 -2.23
CA SER A 22 -3.69 16.31 -1.38
C SER A 22 -2.88 15.29 -0.59
N ASP A 23 -1.68 15.66 -0.15
CA ASP A 23 -0.84 14.85 0.74
C ASP A 23 -1.60 14.32 1.97
N LYS A 24 -2.37 15.21 2.61
CA LYS A 24 -3.14 14.88 3.81
C LYS A 24 -4.24 13.88 3.48
N GLU A 25 -5.01 14.13 2.42
CA GLU A 25 -6.10 13.26 2.00
C GLU A 25 -5.59 11.87 1.60
N TYR A 26 -4.49 11.81 0.84
CA TYR A 26 -3.86 10.54 0.47
C TYR A 26 -3.46 9.74 1.70
N ARG A 27 -2.72 10.35 2.64
CA ARG A 27 -2.26 9.64 3.85
C ARG A 27 -3.43 9.15 4.69
N GLN A 28 -4.47 9.98 4.87
CA GLN A 28 -5.69 9.59 5.58
C GLN A 28 -6.38 8.38 4.94
N LYS A 29 -6.57 8.39 3.61
CA LYS A 29 -7.21 7.28 2.90
C LYS A 29 -6.36 6.01 2.91
N ALA A 30 -5.05 6.14 2.71
CA ALA A 30 -4.10 5.03 2.75
C ALA A 30 -4.03 4.39 4.15
N ASP A 31 -3.93 5.19 5.21
CA ASP A 31 -3.95 4.68 6.59
C ASP A 31 -5.28 4.01 6.94
N ALA A 32 -6.40 4.54 6.46
CA ALA A 32 -7.70 3.90 6.64
C ALA A 32 -7.77 2.52 5.96
N ILE A 33 -7.09 2.31 4.82
CA ILE A 33 -6.98 0.99 4.19
C ILE A 33 -6.14 0.07 5.09
N CYS A 34 -4.97 0.51 5.55
CA CYS A 34 -4.11 -0.31 6.40
C CYS A 34 -4.74 -0.67 7.75
N ALA A 35 -5.42 0.28 8.40
CA ALA A 35 -6.20 0.02 9.61
C ALA A 35 -7.33 -1.00 9.37
N SER A 36 -7.99 -0.93 8.20
CA SER A 36 -9.01 -1.90 7.78
C SER A 36 -8.43 -3.30 7.58
N ILE A 37 -7.22 -3.42 7.00
CA ILE A 37 -6.54 -4.71 6.86
C ILE A 37 -6.25 -5.30 8.23
N ARG A 38 -5.62 -4.52 9.13
CA ARG A 38 -5.29 -4.95 10.49
C ARG A 38 -6.54 -5.42 11.22
N SER A 39 -7.58 -4.58 11.26
CA SER A 39 -8.84 -4.91 11.92
C SER A 39 -9.53 -6.17 11.38
N GLN A 40 -9.43 -6.45 10.08
CA GLN A 40 -9.98 -7.68 9.50
C GLN A 40 -9.11 -8.90 9.82
N ARG A 41 -7.78 -8.75 9.78
CA ARG A 41 -6.82 -9.83 10.13
C ARG A 41 -6.92 -10.21 11.60
N ASP A 42 -7.09 -9.25 12.50
CA ASP A 42 -7.24 -9.49 13.95
C ASP A 42 -8.52 -10.27 14.30
N ARG A 43 -9.50 -10.28 13.38
CA ARG A 43 -10.75 -11.03 13.52
C ARG A 43 -10.69 -12.43 12.90
N LEU A 44 -9.61 -12.78 12.20
CA LEU A 44 -9.46 -14.12 11.66
C LEU A 44 -9.23 -15.11 12.81
N PRO A 45 -9.88 -16.27 12.80
CA PRO A 45 -9.68 -17.28 13.82
C PRO A 45 -8.23 -17.79 13.78
N ALA A 46 -7.71 -18.18 14.94
CA ALA A 46 -6.47 -18.94 14.98
C ALA A 46 -6.68 -20.31 14.32
N ALA A 47 -5.72 -20.74 13.50
CA ALA A 47 -5.75 -22.07 12.89
C ALA A 47 -5.07 -23.09 13.80
N SER A 48 -5.76 -24.20 14.09
CA SER A 48 -5.25 -25.33 14.87
C SER A 48 -4.72 -26.48 14.02
N ASN A 49 -5.06 -26.49 12.72
CA ASN A 49 -4.67 -27.53 11.78
C ASN A 49 -4.47 -26.96 10.36
N LEU A 50 -4.05 -27.83 9.43
CA LEU A 50 -3.70 -27.42 8.07
C LEU A 50 -4.89 -26.91 7.25
N GLU A 51 -6.08 -27.50 7.42
CA GLU A 51 -7.26 -27.07 6.66
C GLU A 51 -7.77 -25.72 7.15
N GLU A 52 -7.77 -25.49 8.46
CA GLU A 52 -8.02 -24.18 9.05
C GLU A 52 -6.98 -23.15 8.61
N LEU A 53 -5.70 -23.53 8.54
CA LEU A 53 -4.64 -22.64 8.07
C LEU A 53 -4.87 -22.21 6.62
N LYS A 54 -5.26 -23.15 5.75
CA LYS A 54 -5.64 -22.85 4.35
C LYS A 54 -6.86 -21.92 4.30
N SER A 55 -7.85 -22.14 5.15
CA SER A 55 -9.04 -21.27 5.25
C SER A 55 -8.65 -19.84 5.63
N VAL A 56 -7.88 -19.68 6.71
CA VAL A 56 -7.36 -18.38 7.18
C VAL A 56 -6.50 -17.70 6.12
N ALA A 57 -5.67 -18.46 5.40
CA ALA A 57 -4.87 -17.94 4.29
C ALA A 57 -5.74 -17.43 3.13
N ARG A 58 -6.81 -18.14 2.75
CA ARG A 58 -7.77 -17.67 1.73
C ARG A 58 -8.49 -16.39 2.17
N SER A 59 -8.91 -16.29 3.42
CA SER A 59 -9.50 -15.06 3.97
C SER A 59 -8.49 -13.90 3.97
N THR A 60 -7.23 -14.17 4.31
CA THR A 60 -6.15 -13.17 4.25
C THR A 60 -5.93 -12.67 2.82
N ILE A 61 -5.94 -13.57 1.82
CA ILE A 61 -5.84 -13.20 0.40
C ILE A 61 -7.02 -12.31 -0.02
N ALA A 62 -8.24 -12.63 0.41
CA ALA A 62 -9.43 -11.83 0.11
C ALA A 62 -9.32 -10.41 0.69
N ILE A 63 -8.90 -10.28 1.96
CA ILE A 63 -8.66 -8.99 2.63
C ILE A 63 -7.61 -8.17 1.87
N ASN A 64 -6.48 -8.79 1.53
CA ASN A 64 -5.39 -8.12 0.82
C ASN A 64 -5.78 -7.75 -0.62
N THR A 65 -6.65 -8.53 -1.26
CA THR A 65 -7.17 -8.24 -2.61
C THR A 65 -8.06 -7.00 -2.60
N ASP A 66 -8.96 -6.89 -1.61
CA ASP A 66 -9.76 -5.68 -1.43
C ASP A 66 -8.86 -4.45 -1.16
N ALA A 67 -7.87 -4.61 -0.29
CA ALA A 67 -6.92 -3.55 0.00
C ALA A 67 -6.14 -3.11 -1.23
N LEU A 68 -5.65 -4.05 -2.06
CA LEU A 68 -4.96 -3.73 -3.30
C LEU A 68 -5.85 -2.94 -4.27
N ARG A 69 -7.11 -3.35 -4.41
CA ARG A 69 -8.10 -2.63 -5.23
C ARG A 69 -8.30 -1.20 -4.71
N ARG A 70 -8.42 -1.02 -3.39
CA ARG A 70 -8.58 0.30 -2.77
C ARG A 70 -7.33 1.17 -2.90
N PHE A 71 -6.14 0.60 -2.76
CA PHE A 71 -4.89 1.32 -3.00
C PHE A 71 -4.77 1.76 -4.45
N LYS A 72 -5.02 0.87 -5.43
CA LYS A 72 -5.01 1.23 -6.86
C LYS A 72 -5.99 2.33 -7.25
N ALA A 73 -7.03 2.54 -6.46
CA ALA A 73 -8.02 3.59 -6.67
C ALA A 73 -7.64 4.94 -6.04
N LEU A 74 -6.53 5.01 -5.28
CA LEU A 74 -6.00 6.27 -4.79
C LEU A 74 -5.27 7.01 -5.92
N ASP A 75 -5.36 8.33 -5.92
CA ASP A 75 -4.61 9.19 -6.83
C ASP A 75 -3.59 10.00 -6.03
N PRO A 76 -2.38 9.46 -5.80
CA PRO A 76 -1.37 10.10 -4.95
C PRO A 76 -0.86 11.41 -5.57
N PRO A 77 -0.56 12.43 -4.75
CA PRO A 77 0.17 13.62 -5.21
C PRO A 77 1.56 13.24 -5.73
N SER A 78 2.17 14.13 -6.53
CA SER A 78 3.45 13.90 -7.22
C SER A 78 4.52 13.23 -6.35
N ASP A 79 4.68 13.75 -5.13
CA ASP A 79 5.75 13.36 -4.22
C ASP A 79 5.49 11.99 -3.56
N LEU A 80 4.25 11.50 -3.63
CA LEU A 80 3.83 10.22 -3.08
C LEU A 80 3.58 9.15 -4.15
N LYS A 81 3.70 9.48 -5.45
CA LYS A 81 3.55 8.52 -6.55
C LYS A 81 4.52 7.35 -6.47
N ALA A 82 5.79 7.63 -6.17
CA ALA A 82 6.82 6.61 -6.07
C ALA A 82 6.56 5.61 -4.92
N PRO A 83 6.41 6.04 -3.65
CA PRO A 83 6.11 5.09 -2.57
C PRO A 83 4.74 4.42 -2.76
N HIS A 84 3.74 5.11 -3.31
CA HIS A 84 2.46 4.49 -3.65
C HIS A 84 2.60 3.33 -4.65
N SER A 85 3.35 3.53 -5.73
CA SER A 85 3.61 2.51 -6.74
C SER A 85 4.29 1.28 -6.14
N VAL A 86 5.25 1.49 -5.21
CA VAL A 86 5.87 0.39 -4.46
C VAL A 86 4.85 -0.37 -3.62
N ILE A 87 3.98 0.32 -2.88
CA ILE A 87 2.93 -0.31 -2.07
C ILE A 87 2.01 -1.18 -2.95
N VAL A 88 1.49 -0.64 -4.04
CA VAL A 88 0.60 -1.36 -4.96
C VAL A 88 1.30 -2.58 -5.57
N THR A 89 2.56 -2.41 -6.01
CA THR A 89 3.34 -3.48 -6.63
C THR A 89 3.61 -4.59 -5.64
N ARG A 90 4.14 -4.27 -4.45
CA ARG A 90 4.51 -5.26 -3.44
C ARG A 90 3.31 -5.97 -2.84
N LEU A 91 2.19 -5.28 -2.62
CA LEU A 91 0.95 -5.92 -2.18
C LEU A 91 0.42 -6.90 -3.25
N GLY A 92 0.51 -6.54 -4.53
CA GLY A 92 0.19 -7.45 -5.64
C GLY A 92 1.11 -8.67 -5.75
N GLU A 93 2.41 -8.51 -5.51
CA GLU A 93 3.35 -9.62 -5.44
C GLU A 93 3.08 -10.53 -4.24
N THR A 94 2.81 -9.95 -3.06
CA THR A 94 2.43 -10.71 -1.87
C THR A 94 1.20 -11.58 -2.13
N LEU A 95 0.17 -11.05 -2.78
CA LEU A 95 -1.02 -11.82 -3.15
C LEU A 95 -0.68 -13.02 -4.04
N LYS A 96 0.12 -12.82 -5.10
CA LYS A 96 0.56 -13.91 -5.98
C LYS A 96 1.35 -14.98 -5.22
N LEU A 97 2.21 -14.57 -4.30
CA LEU A 97 3.01 -15.48 -3.48
C LEU A 97 2.13 -16.26 -2.50
N GLN A 98 1.11 -15.63 -1.90
CA GLN A 98 0.15 -16.28 -1.02
C GLN A 98 -0.69 -17.32 -1.79
N GLU A 99 -1.14 -16.99 -2.99
CA GLU A 99 -1.85 -17.94 -3.86
C GLU A 99 -0.98 -19.13 -4.25
N GLN A 100 0.29 -18.90 -4.61
CA GLN A 100 1.26 -19.97 -4.89
C GLN A 100 1.51 -20.84 -3.64
N ALA A 101 1.60 -20.23 -2.46
CA ALA A 101 1.81 -20.97 -1.22
C ALA A 101 0.68 -21.96 -0.91
N LEU A 102 -0.57 -21.63 -1.27
CA LEU A 102 -1.73 -22.52 -1.02
C LEU A 102 -1.64 -23.87 -1.73
N THR A 103 -0.89 -23.96 -2.84
CA THR A 103 -0.75 -25.18 -3.65
C THR A 103 0.64 -25.79 -3.58
N THR A 104 1.59 -25.12 -2.94
CA THR A 104 2.98 -25.54 -2.86
C THR A 104 3.22 -26.47 -1.66
N ASN A 105 3.98 -27.55 -1.85
CA ASN A 105 4.39 -28.41 -0.74
C ASN A 105 5.21 -27.59 0.29
N PRO A 106 4.80 -27.53 1.56
CA PRO A 106 5.45 -26.69 2.57
C PRO A 106 6.91 -27.08 2.86
N LYS A 107 7.32 -28.30 2.52
CA LYS A 107 8.71 -28.79 2.71
C LYS A 107 9.59 -28.62 1.47
N SER A 108 9.06 -28.04 0.39
CA SER A 108 9.81 -27.86 -0.86
C SER A 108 10.70 -26.62 -0.86
N THR A 109 11.76 -26.64 -1.68
CA THR A 109 12.58 -25.45 -1.96
C THR A 109 11.75 -24.30 -2.56
N ALA A 110 10.70 -24.63 -3.32
CA ALA A 110 9.77 -23.63 -3.85
C ALA A 110 9.07 -22.85 -2.72
N MET A 111 8.65 -23.53 -1.64
CA MET A 111 8.08 -22.85 -0.47
C MET A 111 9.09 -21.93 0.22
N GLN A 112 10.35 -22.36 0.34
CA GLN A 112 11.42 -21.52 0.91
C GLN A 112 11.62 -20.24 0.08
N GLN A 113 11.63 -20.36 -1.25
CA GLN A 113 11.73 -19.21 -2.15
C GLN A 113 10.51 -18.28 -2.04
N ILE A 114 9.30 -18.83 -1.89
CA ILE A 114 8.09 -18.04 -1.66
C ILE A 114 8.22 -17.24 -0.37
N ASN A 115 8.65 -17.86 0.73
CA ASN A 115 8.82 -17.18 2.02
C ASN A 115 9.87 -16.06 1.95
N VAL A 116 11.00 -16.28 1.28
CA VAL A 116 12.04 -15.24 1.08
C VAL A 116 11.47 -14.05 0.29
N LYS A 117 10.80 -14.32 -0.83
CA LYS A 117 10.20 -13.26 -1.66
C LYS A 117 9.09 -12.51 -0.91
N ALA A 118 8.29 -13.21 -0.11
CA ALA A 118 7.24 -12.60 0.69
C ALA A 118 7.84 -11.67 1.76
N GLY A 119 8.93 -12.08 2.41
CA GLY A 119 9.68 -11.24 3.34
C GLY A 119 10.26 -9.98 2.68
N GLN A 120 10.85 -10.11 1.50
CA GLN A 120 11.37 -8.98 0.72
C GLN A 120 10.26 -8.01 0.30
N ALA A 121 9.12 -8.53 -0.18
CA ALA A 121 7.97 -7.71 -0.55
C ALA A 121 7.41 -6.95 0.65
N ARG A 122 7.29 -7.62 1.81
CA ARG A 122 6.87 -7.00 3.08
C ARG A 122 7.82 -5.89 3.50
N ALA A 123 9.14 -6.14 3.49
CA ALA A 123 10.13 -5.14 3.85
C ALA A 123 10.06 -3.90 2.94
N ALA A 124 9.93 -4.10 1.63
CA ALA A 124 9.77 -3.00 0.67
C ALA A 124 8.46 -2.23 0.86
N LEU A 125 7.36 -2.91 1.20
CA LEU A 125 6.09 -2.27 1.53
C LEU A 125 6.21 -1.39 2.78
N LEU A 126 6.85 -1.88 3.85
CA LEU A 126 7.07 -1.11 5.08
C LEU A 126 7.97 0.11 4.84
N ALA A 127 9.05 -0.03 4.07
CA ALA A 127 9.91 1.08 3.70
C ALA A 127 9.14 2.16 2.90
N ALA A 128 8.30 1.76 1.95
CA ALA A 128 7.47 2.68 1.19
C ALA A 128 6.39 3.36 2.06
N ALA A 129 5.79 2.63 3.00
CA ALA A 129 4.85 3.19 3.97
C ALA A 129 5.51 4.26 4.84
N GLN A 130 6.74 4.00 5.33
CA GLN A 130 7.51 4.96 6.12
C GLN A 130 7.87 6.21 5.30
N GLN A 131 8.32 6.05 4.04
CA GLN A 131 8.58 7.17 3.13
C GLN A 131 7.30 8.01 2.90
N ALA A 132 6.15 7.34 2.77
CA ALA A 132 4.84 7.97 2.65
C ALA A 132 4.20 8.34 4.01
N LYS A 133 4.92 8.26 5.13
CA LYS A 133 4.45 8.57 6.50
C LYS A 133 3.06 7.99 6.80
N LEU A 134 2.86 6.73 6.44
CA LEU A 134 1.60 5.99 6.62
C LEU A 134 1.65 5.18 7.92
N GLN A 135 1.25 5.81 9.03
CA GLN A 135 1.44 5.25 10.37
C GLN A 135 0.72 3.91 10.58
N ALA A 136 -0.47 3.73 10.00
CA ALA A 136 -1.22 2.48 10.16
C ALA A 136 -0.62 1.36 9.31
N CYS A 137 0.09 1.68 8.23
CA CYS A 137 0.71 0.71 7.34
C CYS A 137 2.04 0.17 7.88
N GLU A 138 2.73 0.92 8.75
CA GLU A 138 3.97 0.49 9.42
C GLU A 138 3.76 -0.71 10.37
N GLN A 139 2.50 -1.04 10.69
CA GLN A 139 2.13 -2.13 11.60
C GLN A 139 1.58 -3.38 10.89
N LEU A 140 1.56 -3.40 9.55
CA LEU A 140 1.05 -4.54 8.76
C LEU A 140 2.05 -5.69 8.72
#